data_AF-A0A0Q5HLH8-F1
#
_entry.id   AF-A0A0Q5HLH8-F1
#
_cell.length_a   1.000
_cell.length_b   1.000
_cell.length_c   1.000
_cell.angle_alpha   90.00
_cell.angle_beta   90.00
_cell.angle_gamma   90.00
#
_symmetry.space_group_name_H-M   'P 1'
#
loop_
_entity.id
_entity.type
_entity.pdbx_description
1 polymer ?
#
loop_
_entity_poly.entity_id
_entity_poly.type
_entity_poly.pdbx_seq_one_letter_code
_entity_poly.pdbx_strand_id
1 'polypeptide(L)'
;MTSAEFTEWQAYYRLEPFGEVVADERHGAALALHANLNRDSKTRPKPFTPDDFIPWRAARESDEDAPILLDDAEAQSNLIRAQLFGVPPK
;
A
#
# COMPACT_ATOMS: atom_id res chain seq x y z
N MET A 1 17.99 -17.46 -17.07
CA MET A 1 17.38 -17.35 -15.74
C MET A 1 16.80 -18.71 -15.36
N THR A 2 17.28 -19.30 -14.27
CA THR A 2 16.73 -20.58 -13.76
C THR A 2 15.59 -20.34 -12.77
N SER A 3 14.79 -21.36 -12.48
CA SER A 3 13.75 -21.27 -11.43
C SER A 3 14.35 -20.95 -10.06
N ALA A 4 15.52 -21.51 -9.74
CA ALA A 4 16.22 -21.25 -8.49
C ALA A 4 16.65 -19.78 -8.40
N GLU A 5 17.30 -19.28 -9.45
CA GLU A 5 17.73 -17.88 -9.56
C GLU A 5 16.56 -16.91 -9.48
N PHE A 6 15.43 -17.19 -10.15
CA PHE A 6 14.23 -16.37 -10.04
C PHE A 6 13.66 -16.35 -8.61
N THR A 7 13.64 -17.51 -7.95
CA THR A 7 13.17 -17.63 -6.56
C THR A 7 14.07 -16.85 -5.60
N GLU A 8 15.38 -16.85 -5.81
CA GLU A 8 16.33 -16.05 -5.05
C GLU A 8 16.06 -14.56 -5.21
N TRP A 9 15.84 -14.08 -6.43
CA TRP A 9 15.48 -12.67 -6.66
C TRP A 9 14.15 -12.29 -6.01
N GLN A 10 13.16 -13.18 -6.00
CA GLN A 10 11.90 -12.95 -5.28
C GLN A 10 12.12 -12.87 -3.76
N ALA A 11 12.96 -13.74 -3.21
CA ALA A 11 13.30 -13.70 -1.79
C ALA A 11 14.08 -12.41 -1.45
N TYR A 12 15.04 -12.02 -2.30
CA TYR A 12 15.81 -10.80 -2.13
C TYR A 12 14.93 -9.55 -2.19
N TYR A 13 14.02 -9.45 -3.17
CA TYR A 13 13.07 -8.33 -3.27
C TYR A 13 12.20 -8.17 -2.02
N ARG A 14 11.86 -9.26 -1.32
CA ARG A 14 11.08 -9.18 -0.07
C ARG A 14 11.89 -8.64 1.10
N LEU A 15 13.21 -8.86 1.11
CA LEU A 15 14.12 -8.35 2.13
C LEU A 15 14.50 -6.89 1.83
N GLU A 16 14.87 -6.64 0.57
CA GLU A 16 15.33 -5.36 0.07
C GLU A 16 14.58 -5.01 -1.23
N PRO A 17 13.37 -4.42 -1.12
CA PRO A 17 12.61 -4.04 -2.29
C PRO A 17 13.39 -3.02 -3.13
N PHE A 18 13.27 -3.14 -4.46
CA PHE A 18 13.92 -2.25 -5.41
C PHE A 18 12.96 -1.80 -6.52
N GLY A 19 13.42 -0.89 -7.38
CA GLY A 19 12.62 -0.33 -8.46
C GLY A 19 11.85 0.94 -8.08
N GLU A 20 10.90 1.31 -8.94
CA GLU A 20 10.23 2.61 -8.93
C GLU A 20 9.42 2.85 -7.65
N VAL A 21 8.75 1.84 -7.11
CA VAL A 21 7.98 1.98 -5.85
C VAL A 21 8.86 2.54 -4.73
N VAL A 22 10.06 1.98 -4.55
CA VAL A 22 11.01 2.45 -3.53
C VAL A 22 11.70 3.75 -3.95
N ALA A 23 11.84 4.00 -5.25
CA ALA A 23 12.33 5.27 -5.75
C ALA A 23 11.37 6.41 -5.39
N ASP A 24 10.07 6.21 -5.56
CA ASP A 24 9.03 7.16 -5.18
C ASP A 24 9.03 7.42 -3.67
N GLU A 25 9.22 6.40 -2.83
CA GLU A 25 9.38 6.60 -1.38
C GLU A 25 10.54 7.54 -1.05
N ARG A 26 11.70 7.31 -1.67
CA ARG A 26 12.89 8.16 -1.45
C ARG A 26 12.65 9.59 -1.94
N HIS A 27 12.02 9.75 -3.10
CA HIS A 27 11.68 11.08 -3.62
C HIS A 27 10.63 11.79 -2.77
N GLY A 28 9.58 11.08 -2.34
CA GLY A 28 8.56 11.60 -1.44
C GLY A 28 9.15 12.09 -0.13
N ALA A 29 10.10 11.35 0.46
CA ALA A 29 10.81 11.79 1.66
C ALA A 29 11.61 13.09 1.42
N ALA A 30 12.33 13.18 0.30
CA ALA A 30 13.11 14.36 -0.05
C ALA A 30 12.23 15.59 -0.33
N LEU A 31 11.10 15.40 -1.02
CA LEU A 31 10.14 16.47 -1.32
C LEU A 31 9.40 16.92 -0.07
N ALA A 32 9.01 15.99 0.82
CA ALA A 32 8.40 16.34 2.10
C ALA A 32 9.36 17.16 2.98
N LEU A 33 10.65 16.82 3.01
CA LEU A 33 11.67 17.64 3.65
C LEU A 33 11.70 19.06 3.05
N HIS A 34 11.81 19.16 1.72
CA HIS A 34 11.89 20.45 1.04
C HIS A 34 10.63 21.31 1.27
N ALA A 35 9.45 20.71 1.19
CA ALA A 35 8.18 21.39 1.42
C ALA A 35 8.06 21.87 2.86
N ASN A 36 8.47 21.05 3.84
CA ASN A 36 8.42 21.41 5.26
C ASN A 36 9.42 22.50 5.64
N LEU A 37 10.60 22.55 5.00
CA LEU A 37 11.55 23.66 5.17
C LEU A 37 10.97 25.01 4.73
N ASN A 38 10.10 24.99 3.72
CA ASN A 38 9.46 26.18 3.16
C ASN A 38 8.00 26.37 3.65
N ARG A 39 7.53 25.54 4.59
CA ARG A 39 6.16 25.56 5.08
C ARG A 39 5.97 26.65 6.12
N ASP A 40 4.96 27.49 5.92
CA ASP A 40 4.46 28.36 6.99
C ASP A 40 3.46 27.59 7.88
N SER A 41 3.82 27.42 9.15
CA SER A 41 3.03 26.69 10.13
C SER A 41 1.73 27.41 10.53
N LYS A 42 1.60 28.71 10.24
CA LYS A 42 0.35 29.46 10.52
C LYS A 42 -0.73 29.17 9.49
N THR A 43 -0.34 29.13 8.22
CA THR A 43 -1.26 28.87 7.09
C THR A 43 -1.47 27.39 6.83
N ARG A 44 -0.45 26.55 7.06
CA ARG A 44 -0.56 25.09 7.01
C ARG A 44 0.02 24.45 8.29
N PRO A 45 -0.79 24.26 9.33
CA PRO A 45 -0.31 23.73 10.62
C PRO A 45 0.22 22.30 10.55
N LYS A 46 -0.34 21.46 9.68
CA LYS A 46 0.12 20.07 9.49
C LYS A 46 1.35 20.03 8.56
N PRO A 47 2.43 19.33 8.94
CA PRO A 47 3.57 19.13 8.04
C PRO A 47 3.15 18.28 6.84
N PHE A 48 3.89 18.42 5.74
CA PHE A 48 3.77 17.49 4.62
C PHE A 48 4.40 16.14 5.00
N THR A 49 3.78 15.05 4.55
CA THR A 49 4.34 13.69 4.66
C THR A 49 4.85 13.23 3.30
N PRO A 50 5.69 12.17 3.22
CA PRO A 50 6.07 11.58 1.93
C PRO A 50 4.86 11.22 1.07
N ASP A 51 3.78 10.75 1.69
CA ASP A 51 2.56 10.31 1.02
C ASP A 51 1.85 11.44 0.25
N ASP A 52 2.00 12.70 0.68
CA ASP A 52 1.50 13.88 -0.05
C ASP A 52 2.13 14.02 -1.46
N PHE A 53 3.25 13.33 -1.72
CA PHE A 53 4.00 13.38 -2.98
C PHE A 53 4.05 12.02 -3.71
N ILE A 54 3.31 11.00 -3.24
CA ILE A 54 3.29 9.66 -3.83
C ILE A 54 1.84 9.31 -4.25
N PRO A 55 1.44 9.61 -5.51
CA PRO A 55 0.03 9.56 -5.92
C PRO A 55 -0.64 8.19 -5.79
N TRP A 56 0.10 7.11 -6.06
CA TRP A 56 -0.44 5.76 -6.00
C TRP A 56 -0.67 5.26 -4.56
N ARG A 57 -0.09 5.93 -3.55
CA ARG A 57 -0.31 5.57 -2.15
C ARG A 57 -1.65 6.10 -1.64
N ALA A 58 -2.04 7.29 -2.06
CA ALA A 58 -3.39 7.83 -1.80
C ALA A 58 -4.49 6.93 -2.39
N ALA A 59 -4.21 6.21 -3.48
CA ALA A 59 -5.17 5.28 -4.09
C ALA A 59 -5.37 3.99 -3.26
N ARG A 60 -4.37 3.56 -2.47
CA ARG A 60 -4.43 2.36 -1.62
C ARG A 60 -5.24 2.56 -0.33
N GLU A 61 -5.55 3.80 0.01
CA GLU A 61 -6.40 4.15 1.16
C GLU A 61 -7.83 4.49 0.73
N SER A 62 -8.24 4.09 -0.49
CA SER A 62 -9.64 4.21 -0.87
C SER A 62 -10.49 3.25 -0.04
N ASP A 63 -11.67 3.71 0.39
CA ASP A 63 -12.67 2.90 1.11
C ASP A 63 -13.09 1.63 0.33
N GLU A 64 -12.72 1.52 -0.95
CA GLU A 64 -12.93 0.34 -1.79
C GLU A 64 -12.14 -0.89 -1.31
N ASP A 65 -11.00 -0.69 -0.64
CA ASP A 65 -10.16 -1.77 -0.09
C ASP A 65 -10.51 -2.14 1.37
N ALA A 66 -11.56 -1.54 1.94
CA ALA A 66 -11.97 -1.85 3.30
C ALA A 66 -12.48 -3.30 3.43
N PRO A 67 -12.20 -3.99 4.55
CA PRO A 67 -12.71 -5.34 4.77
C PRO A 67 -14.25 -5.34 4.75
N ILE A 68 -14.84 -6.20 3.92
CA ILE A 68 -16.28 -6.46 3.99
C ILE A 68 -16.55 -7.29 5.26
N LEU A 69 -17.16 -6.64 6.25
CA LEU A 69 -17.60 -7.25 7.50
C LEU A 69 -19.12 -7.38 7.48
N LEU A 70 -19.60 -8.61 7.53
CA LEU A 70 -21.00 -8.98 7.64
C LEU A 70 -21.32 -9.27 9.10
N ASP A 71 -22.48 -8.81 9.57
CA ASP A 71 -22.93 -9.03 10.94
C ASP A 71 -23.24 -10.50 11.24
N ASP A 72 -23.62 -11.27 10.20
CA ASP A 72 -23.90 -12.69 10.31
C ASP A 72 -22.65 -13.53 10.09
N ALA A 73 -22.33 -14.38 11.07
CA ALA A 73 -21.12 -15.20 11.06
C ALA A 73 -21.12 -16.25 9.94
N GLU A 74 -22.29 -16.78 9.59
CA GLU A 74 -22.43 -17.77 8.52
C GLU A 74 -22.23 -17.12 7.14
N ALA A 75 -22.84 -15.95 6.92
CA ALA A 75 -22.63 -15.12 5.74
C ALA A 75 -21.16 -14.68 5.60
N GLN A 76 -20.50 -14.28 6.69
CA GLN A 76 -19.07 -13.95 6.68
C GLN A 76 -18.22 -15.15 6.29
N SER A 77 -18.51 -16.34 6.83
CA SER A 77 -17.80 -17.58 6.49
C SER A 77 -17.97 -17.95 5.01
N ASN A 78 -19.19 -17.82 4.50
CA ASN A 78 -19.52 -18.05 3.09
C ASN A 78 -18.80 -17.07 2.16
N LEU A 79 -18.73 -15.79 2.50
CA LEU A 79 -17.98 -14.78 1.75
C LEU A 79 -16.50 -15.12 1.69
N ILE A 80 -15.88 -15.45 2.82
CA ILE A 80 -14.47 -15.85 2.89
C ILE A 80 -14.22 -17.08 2.01
N ARG A 81 -15.10 -18.08 2.11
CA ARG A 81 -15.00 -19.31 1.33
C ARG A 81 -15.13 -19.05 -0.18
N ALA A 82 -16.05 -18.16 -0.58
CA ALA A 82 -16.22 -17.78 -1.98
C ALA A 82 -15.00 -17.04 -2.55
N GLN A 83 -14.44 -16.11 -1.78
CA GLN A 83 -13.26 -15.33 -2.21
C GLN A 83 -11.98 -16.17 -2.29
N LEU A 84 -11.75 -17.06 -1.30
CA LEU A 84 -10.54 -17.88 -1.27
C LEU A 84 -10.56 -19.03 -2.28
N PHE A 85 -11.73 -19.63 -2.50
CA PHE A 85 -11.84 -20.91 -3.23
C PHE A 85 -12.73 -20.86 -4.48
N GLY A 86 -13.31 -19.70 -4.81
CA GLY A 86 -14.14 -19.53 -6.01
C GLY A 86 -15.43 -20.37 -6.01
N VAL A 87 -15.92 -20.78 -4.84
CA VAL A 87 -17.13 -21.60 -4.70
C VAL A 87 -18.36 -20.71 -4.46
N PRO A 88 -19.52 -21.05 -5.03
CA PRO A 88 -20.74 -20.28 -4.82
C PRO A 88 -21.16 -20.31 -3.34
N PRO A 89 -21.72 -19.20 -2.81
CA PRO A 89 -22.23 -19.14 -1.44
C PRO A 89 -23.40 -20.13 -1.29
N LYS A 90 -23.49 -20.79 -0.13
CA LYS A 90 -24.55 -21.74 0.22
C LYS A 90 -25.52 -21.14 1.21
#